data_AF-A0A811QSB4-F1
#
_entry.id   AF-A0A811QSB4-F1
#
_cell.length_a   1.000
_cell.length_b   1.000
_cell.length_c   1.000
_cell.angle_alpha   90.00
_cell.angle_beta   90.00
_cell.angle_gamma   90.00
#
_symmetry.space_group_name_H-M   'P 1'
#
loop_
_entity.id
_entity.type
_entity.pdbx_description
1 polymer ?
#
loop_
_entity_poly.entity_id
_entity_poly.type
_entity_poly.pdbx_seq_one_letter_code
_entity_poly.pdbx_strand_id
1 'polypeptide(L)'
;MIDFLLALQIYLSASQGQVVDKIEKTAEVAIEVIDTVAEATEKVAGEVADAFPGNENLKEAASRIKTVTDAIEEDAEKAEALIEKGITIVIAYIDQVDEIKKQVDSIVDPIIDKVVKDNKEA
;
A
#
# COMPACT_ATOMS: atom_id res chain seq x y z
N MET A 1 28.64 -12.44 -17.83
CA MET A 1 28.18 -12.77 -16.46
C MET A 1 27.89 -11.52 -15.63
N ILE A 2 28.76 -10.50 -15.67
CA ILE A 2 28.57 -9.23 -14.93
C ILE A 2 27.28 -8.48 -15.35
N ASP A 3 26.90 -8.50 -16.63
CA ASP A 3 25.69 -7.80 -17.12
C ASP A 3 24.38 -8.35 -16.55
N PHE A 4 24.32 -9.65 -16.19
CA PHE A 4 23.10 -10.27 -15.65
C PHE A 4 22.83 -9.84 -14.20
N LEU A 5 23.89 -9.71 -13.39
CA LEU A 5 23.78 -9.24 -12.01
C LEU A 5 23.40 -7.75 -11.95
N LEU A 6 23.97 -6.93 -12.84
CA LEU A 6 23.63 -5.52 -12.93
C LEU A 6 22.17 -5.31 -13.39
N ALA A 7 21.73 -6.08 -14.39
CA ALA A 7 20.35 -6.03 -14.87
C ALA A 7 19.34 -6.50 -13.82
N LEU A 8 19.66 -7.58 -13.09
CA LEU A 8 18.83 -8.06 -11.98
C LEU A 8 18.74 -7.02 -10.86
N GLN A 9 19.84 -6.32 -10.56
CA GLN A 9 19.86 -5.28 -9.54
C GLN A 9 18.98 -4.07 -9.91
N ILE A 10 19.14 -3.56 -11.12
CA ILE A 10 18.34 -2.43 -11.61
C ILE A 10 16.86 -2.81 -11.68
N TYR A 11 16.55 -4.04 -12.10
CA TYR A 11 15.18 -4.56 -12.13
C TYR A 11 14.56 -4.65 -10.73
N LEU A 12 15.29 -5.18 -9.74
CA LEU A 12 14.79 -5.31 -8.38
C LEU A 12 14.48 -3.94 -7.77
N SER A 13 15.42 -2.99 -7.83
CA SER A 13 15.26 -1.64 -7.28
C SER A 13 14.16 -0.84 -7.97
N ALA A 14 14.07 -0.91 -9.30
CA ALA A 14 13.00 -0.23 -10.04
C ALA A 14 11.62 -0.83 -9.76
N SER A 15 11.54 -2.14 -9.57
CA SER A 15 10.26 -2.83 -9.29
C SER A 15 9.71 -2.51 -7.91
N GLN A 16 10.57 -2.34 -6.90
CA GLN A 16 10.15 -2.10 -5.52
C GLN A 16 9.45 -0.74 -5.34
N GLY A 17 10.04 0.35 -5.84
CA GLY A 17 9.42 1.68 -5.77
C GLY A 17 8.10 1.75 -6.55
N GLN A 18 8.05 1.11 -7.74
CA GLN A 18 6.82 1.08 -8.54
C GLN A 18 5.68 0.29 -7.88
N VAL A 19 5.99 -0.72 -7.07
CA VAL A 19 4.98 -1.51 -6.36
C VAL A 19 4.43 -0.70 -5.18
N VAL A 20 5.30 -0.05 -4.38
CA VAL A 20 4.86 0.78 -3.25
C VAL A 20 4.00 1.94 -3.72
N ASP A 21 4.45 2.71 -4.72
CA ASP A 21 3.69 3.84 -5.29
C ASP A 21 2.31 3.43 -5.82
N LYS A 22 2.21 2.26 -6.45
CA LYS A 22 0.93 1.76 -6.98
C LYS A 22 -0.02 1.35 -5.87
N ILE A 23 0.49 0.73 -4.81
CA ILE A 23 -0.32 0.32 -3.65
C ILE A 23 -0.85 1.57 -2.94
N GLU A 24 0.00 2.56 -2.67
CA GLU A 24 -0.35 3.81 -2.01
C GLU A 24 -1.45 4.57 -2.78
N LYS A 25 -1.24 4.82 -4.08
CA LYS A 25 -2.25 5.51 -4.92
C LYS A 25 -3.56 4.74 -5.04
N THR A 26 -3.50 3.41 -5.11
CA THR A 26 -4.72 2.59 -5.22
C THR A 26 -5.50 2.62 -3.91
N ALA A 27 -4.80 2.61 -2.78
CA ALA A 27 -5.41 2.72 -1.46
C ALA A 27 -6.05 4.10 -1.24
N GLU A 28 -5.32 5.17 -1.54
CA GLU A 28 -5.79 6.56 -1.41
C GLU A 28 -7.08 6.79 -2.21
N VAL A 29 -7.10 6.40 -3.49
CA VAL A 29 -8.30 6.52 -4.34
C VAL A 29 -9.47 5.68 -3.81
N ALA A 30 -9.20 4.48 -3.30
CA ALA A 30 -10.25 3.61 -2.78
C ALA A 30 -10.89 4.20 -1.50
N ILE A 31 -10.09 4.77 -0.61
CA ILE A 31 -10.56 5.41 0.63
C ILE A 31 -11.35 6.68 0.30
N GLU A 32 -10.85 7.54 -0.60
CA GLU A 32 -11.53 8.78 -1.01
C GLU A 32 -12.94 8.51 -1.59
N VAL A 33 -13.09 7.44 -2.37
CA VAL A 33 -14.39 7.04 -2.93
C VAL A 33 -15.36 6.58 -1.82
N ILE A 34 -14.85 5.85 -0.82
CA ILE A 34 -15.67 5.39 0.31
C ILE A 34 -16.17 6.59 1.11
N ASP A 35 -15.29 7.55 1.43
CA ASP A 35 -15.65 8.78 2.14
C ASP A 35 -16.67 9.60 1.36
N THR A 36 -16.46 9.77 0.05
CA THR A 36 -17.39 10.52 -0.81
C THR A 36 -18.78 9.87 -0.83
N VAL A 37 -18.83 8.53 -0.91
CA VAL A 37 -20.10 7.78 -0.88
C VAL A 37 -20.77 7.89 0.49
N ALA A 38 -20.00 7.83 1.58
CA ALA A 38 -20.48 8.00 2.94
C ALA A 38 -21.11 9.39 3.12
N GLU A 39 -20.39 10.46 2.78
CA GLU A 39 -20.85 11.85 2.90
C GLU A 39 -22.11 12.10 2.06
N ALA A 40 -22.13 11.65 0.80
CA ALA A 40 -23.30 11.77 -0.06
C ALA A 40 -24.52 11.02 0.50
N THR A 41 -24.28 9.85 1.12
CA THR A 41 -25.32 9.02 1.71
C THR A 41 -25.90 9.64 2.99
N GLU A 42 -25.07 10.20 3.88
CA GLU A 42 -25.55 10.92 5.06
C GLU A 42 -26.37 12.15 4.66
N LYS A 43 -25.89 12.91 3.66
CA LYS A 43 -26.60 14.08 3.16
C LYS A 43 -27.98 13.74 2.61
N VAL A 44 -28.09 12.72 1.75
CA VAL A 44 -29.39 12.28 1.21
C VAL A 44 -30.31 11.78 2.31
N ALA A 45 -29.79 11.05 3.30
CA ALA A 45 -30.58 10.60 4.44
C ALA A 45 -31.10 11.78 5.28
N GLY A 46 -30.26 12.79 5.54
CA GLY A 46 -30.64 14.02 6.22
C GLY A 46 -31.71 14.81 5.46
N GLU A 47 -31.51 15.04 4.16
CA GLU A 47 -32.47 15.75 3.31
C GLU A 47 -33.85 15.06 3.27
N VAL A 48 -33.87 13.72 3.22
CA VAL A 48 -35.13 12.95 3.25
C VAL A 48 -35.82 13.03 4.62
N ALA A 49 -35.06 13.00 5.71
CA ALA A 49 -35.62 13.17 7.06
C ALA A 49 -36.20 14.56 7.27
N ASP A 50 -35.51 15.60 6.78
CA ASP A 50 -35.91 17.01 6.91
C ASP A 50 -37.10 17.37 6.02
N ALA A 51 -37.20 16.79 4.82
CA ALA A 51 -38.32 17.01 3.91
C ALA A 51 -39.64 16.37 4.41
N PHE A 52 -39.55 15.33 5.25
CA PHE A 52 -40.71 14.58 5.76
C PHE A 52 -40.65 14.38 7.29
N PRO A 53 -40.63 15.46 8.09
CA PRO A 53 -40.31 15.41 9.52
C PRO A 53 -41.36 14.67 10.38
N GLY A 54 -42.58 14.47 9.85
CA GLY A 54 -43.65 13.72 10.52
C GLY A 54 -43.72 12.24 10.16
N ASN A 55 -42.84 11.75 9.27
CA ASN A 55 -42.84 10.35 8.86
C ASN A 55 -41.82 9.55 9.69
N GLU A 56 -42.30 8.85 10.71
CA GLU A 56 -41.45 8.06 11.61
C GLU A 56 -40.66 6.96 10.88
N ASN A 57 -41.23 6.33 9.84
CA ASN A 57 -40.55 5.29 9.07
C ASN A 57 -39.36 5.86 8.29
N LEU A 58 -39.52 7.04 7.67
CA LEU A 58 -38.43 7.71 6.96
C LEU A 58 -37.34 8.20 7.92
N LYS A 59 -37.73 8.69 9.09
CA LYS A 59 -36.78 9.08 10.15
C LYS A 59 -35.97 7.88 10.66
N GLU A 60 -36.61 6.74 10.86
CA GLU A 60 -35.92 5.52 11.26
C GLU A 60 -34.99 5.02 10.16
N ALA A 61 -35.43 5.06 8.90
CA ALA A 61 -34.58 4.71 7.76
C ALA A 61 -33.34 5.62 7.65
N ALA A 62 -33.51 6.93 7.78
CA ALA A 62 -32.40 7.89 7.80
C ALA A 62 -31.43 7.63 8.97
N SER A 63 -31.96 7.33 10.17
CA SER A 63 -31.13 6.98 11.33
C SER A 63 -30.31 5.71 11.10
N ARG A 64 -30.89 4.69 10.45
CA ARG A 64 -30.16 3.45 10.10
C ARG A 64 -29.07 3.70 9.07
N ILE A 65 -29.36 4.54 8.07
CA ILE A 65 -28.37 4.95 7.07
C ILE A 65 -27.20 5.68 7.74
N LYS A 66 -27.47 6.58 8.69
CA LYS A 66 -26.44 7.26 9.47
C LYS A 66 -25.54 6.25 10.21
N THR A 67 -26.14 5.31 10.94
CA THR A 67 -25.38 4.25 11.64
C THR A 67 -24.51 3.43 10.70
N VAL A 68 -25.00 3.10 9.50
CA VAL A 68 -24.22 2.39 8.49
C VAL A 68 -23.07 3.26 7.96
N THR A 69 -23.32 4.55 7.76
CA THR A 69 -22.31 5.52 7.28
C THR A 69 -21.19 5.70 8.29
N ASP A 70 -21.53 5.91 9.58
CA ASP A 70 -20.56 6.02 10.67
C ASP A 70 -19.67 4.75 10.78
N ALA A 71 -20.26 3.56 10.57
CA ALA A 71 -19.50 2.30 10.58
C ALA A 71 -18.58 2.15 9.36
N ILE A 72 -18.98 2.66 8.19
CA ILE A 72 -18.16 2.66 6.99
C ILE A 72 -16.93 3.57 7.17
N GLU A 73 -17.11 4.77 7.74
CA GLU A 73 -15.99 5.66 8.08
C GLU A 73 -15.01 4.99 9.06
N GLU A 74 -15.51 4.38 10.14
CA GLU A 74 -14.65 3.69 11.12
C GLU A 74 -13.86 2.54 10.48
N ASP A 75 -14.47 1.79 9.57
CA ASP A 75 -13.80 0.70 8.86
C ASP A 75 -12.81 1.22 7.80
N ALA A 76 -13.08 2.37 7.17
CA ALA A 76 -12.15 3.04 6.26
C ALA A 76 -10.88 3.50 7.00
N GLU A 77 -11.02 4.14 8.17
CA GLU A 77 -9.88 4.56 9.00
C GLU A 77 -9.02 3.35 9.44
N LYS A 78 -9.64 2.24 9.85
CA LYS A 78 -8.91 1.01 10.18
C LYS A 78 -8.20 0.43 8.97
N ALA A 79 -8.83 0.46 7.80
CA ALA A 79 -8.21 -0.03 6.57
C ALA A 79 -7.00 0.82 6.20
N GLU A 80 -7.09 2.15 6.31
CA GLU A 80 -5.97 3.08 6.11
C GLU A 80 -4.79 2.75 7.02
N ALA A 81 -5.02 2.62 8.32
CA ALA A 81 -3.98 2.28 9.29
C ALA A 81 -3.32 0.90 9.00
N LEU A 82 -4.09 -0.08 8.52
CA LEU A 82 -3.56 -1.38 8.12
C LEU A 82 -2.74 -1.29 6.84
N ILE A 83 -3.15 -0.46 5.88
CA ILE A 83 -2.42 -0.22 4.62
C ILE A 83 -1.10 0.48 4.91
N GLU A 84 -1.09 1.55 5.70
CA GLU A 84 0.15 2.24 6.13
C GLU A 84 1.13 1.30 6.82
N LYS A 85 0.62 0.48 7.74
CA LYS A 85 1.43 -0.54 8.43
C LYS A 85 1.96 -1.58 7.43
N GLY A 86 1.14 -2.02 6.49
CA GLY A 86 1.52 -2.94 5.43
C GLY A 86 2.65 -2.38 4.57
N ILE A 87 2.54 -1.13 4.14
CA ILE A 87 3.56 -0.40 3.36
C ILE A 87 4.86 -0.29 4.16
N THR A 88 4.77 0.11 5.44
CA THR A 88 5.93 0.21 6.34
C THR A 88 6.67 -1.13 6.44
N ILE A 89 5.94 -2.24 6.57
CA ILE A 89 6.51 -3.58 6.62
C ILE A 89 7.21 -3.91 5.30
N VAL A 90 6.59 -3.62 4.15
CA VAL A 90 7.19 -3.87 2.82
C VAL A 90 8.51 -3.09 2.66
N ILE A 91 8.55 -1.83 3.08
CA ILE A 91 9.79 -1.01 3.06
C ILE A 91 10.86 -1.65 3.94
N ALA A 92 10.53 -2.06 5.16
CA ALA A 92 11.48 -2.71 6.06
C ALA A 92 12.02 -4.06 5.50
N TYR A 93 11.22 -4.79 4.73
CA TYR A 93 11.69 -5.99 4.02
C TYR A 93 12.64 -5.64 2.87
N ILE A 94 12.38 -4.55 2.14
CA ILE A 94 13.26 -4.08 1.07
C ILE A 94 14.65 -3.73 1.64
N ASP A 95 14.70 -3.01 2.76
CA ASP A 95 15.97 -2.67 3.43
C ASP A 95 16.77 -3.91 3.84
N GLN A 96 16.08 -4.95 4.33
CA GLN A 96 16.72 -6.23 4.67
C GLN A 96 17.30 -6.93 3.44
N VAL A 97 16.60 -6.87 2.29
CA VAL A 97 17.10 -7.44 1.03
C VAL A 97 18.34 -6.69 0.55
N ASP A 98 18.37 -5.36 0.67
CA ASP A 98 19.55 -4.55 0.32
C ASP A 98 20.75 -4.88 1.21
N GLU A 99 20.52 -5.12 2.51
CA GLU A 99 21.58 -5.53 3.43
C GLU A 99 22.12 -6.94 3.11
N ILE A 100 21.23 -7.89 2.84
CA ILE A 100 21.62 -9.24 2.37
C ILE A 100 22.46 -9.13 1.10
N LYS A 101 22.07 -8.25 0.18
CA LYS A 101 22.81 -8.06 -1.05
C LYS A 101 24.23 -7.56 -0.79
N LYS A 102 24.42 -6.57 0.08
CA LYS A 102 25.77 -6.10 0.45
C LYS A 102 26.62 -7.22 1.03
N GLN A 103 26.02 -8.09 1.85
CA GLN A 103 26.71 -9.25 2.41
C GLN A 103 27.12 -10.26 1.33
N VAL A 104 26.23 -10.52 0.36
CA VAL A 104 26.53 -11.39 -0.79
C VAL A 104 27.66 -10.81 -1.64
N ASP A 105 27.61 -9.52 -1.98
CA ASP A 105 28.63 -8.83 -2.78
C ASP A 105 30.01 -8.95 -2.08
N SER A 106 30.06 -8.72 -0.76
CA SER A 106 31.28 -8.86 0.07
C SER A 106 31.89 -10.27 0.06
N ILE A 107 31.07 -11.32 -0.08
CA ILE A 107 31.54 -12.72 -0.13
C ILE A 107 31.97 -13.11 -1.54
N VAL A 108 31.22 -12.68 -2.56
CA VAL A 108 31.40 -13.12 -3.94
C VAL A 108 32.57 -12.39 -4.62
N ASP A 109 32.72 -11.09 -4.40
CA ASP A 109 33.75 -10.28 -5.07
C ASP A 109 35.18 -10.83 -4.87
N PRO A 110 35.63 -11.20 -3.64
CA PRO A 110 36.96 -11.76 -3.44
C PRO A 110 37.19 -13.10 -4.14
N ILE A 111 36.13 -13.92 -4.28
CA ILE A 111 36.21 -15.22 -4.94
C ILE A 111 36.40 -15.02 -6.45
N ILE A 112 35.65 -14.09 -7.05
CA ILE A 112 35.80 -13.73 -8.46
C ILE A 112 37.22 -13.22 -8.72
N ASP A 113 37.71 -12.30 -7.90
CA ASP A 113 39.06 -11.74 -8.02
C ASP A 113 40.14 -12.83 -7.97
N LYS A 114 39.98 -13.81 -7.09
CA LYS A 114 40.90 -14.95 -6.97
C LYS A 114 40.87 -15.82 -8.22
N VAL A 115 39.68 -16.22 -8.68
CA VAL A 115 39.52 -17.05 -9.89
C VAL A 115 40.06 -16.36 -11.15
N VAL A 116 39.90 -15.03 -11.24
CA VAL A 116 40.45 -14.24 -12.36
C VAL A 116 41.96 -14.17 -12.31
N LYS A 117 42.58 -14.05 -11.13
CA LYS A 117 44.05 -14.09 -10.98
C LYS A 117 44.60 -15.46 -11.32
N ASP A 118 44.02 -16.53 -10.75
CA ASP A 118 44.48 -17.90 -10.96
C ASP A 118 44.40 -18.32 -12.45
N ASN A 119 43.41 -17.81 -13.21
CA ASN A 119 43.31 -18.04 -14.66
C ASN A 119 44.23 -17.18 -15.54
N LYS A 120 44.80 -16.09 -15.01
CA LYS A 120 45.78 -15.28 -15.75
C LYS A 120 47.21 -15.78 -15.58
N GLU A 121 47.44 -16.59 -14.56
CA GLU A 121 48.75 -17.17 -14.23
C GLU A 121 48.90 -18.62 -14.71
N ALA A 122 47.85 -19.23 -15.29
CA ALA A 122 47.83 -20.53 -15.95
C ALA A 122 47.90 -20.39 -17.48
#